data_AF-A0A8S1X0X0-F1
#
_entry.id   AF-A0A8S1X0X0-F1
#
_cell.length_a   1.000
_cell.length_b   1.000
_cell.length_c   1.000
_cell.angle_alpha   90.00
_cell.angle_beta   90.00
_cell.angle_gamma   90.00
#
_symmetry.space_group_name_H-M   'P 1'
#
loop_
_entity.id
_entity.type
_entity.pdbx_description
1 polymer ?
#
loop_
_entity_poly.entity_id
_entity_poly.type
_entity_poly.pdbx_seq_one_letter_code
_entity_poly.pdbx_strand_id
1 'polypeptide(L)'
;MLPNSYVQSMYINPQQQQVAPLPFGYTTNTPTKPVYQPQPPIETEYQMQVQPEPYREQIVVQQPMPNKTITLVKPKKYSYLIDWLLYILPIAFFIIILLIMALLFASKVKHFNPEGAHNTLETLKNNMQLTPIEDIVVATPSSSASALNMISHYTHDAVDCPDGYGKAHLGQWDGVSSGCICENGEISHSLTCFYKSNCKRVKSHDPQLFTTWQQKQYCTKLYAEWKTLEGAACETSYKQCGNVCVPQSKNCPLSGLLKDNSRQNDRNAIKIGTDNYIKQFENSSPIVSIEMIPGIGQIDSSPCYNHKLNPKFQSTKYYPLAKRPEMGCDNYKDLQSHRITLNTFSAHQTYQQNGLADVLSQLPFYQNYEDNSDTYALEAIKKIQINTNEVCQKLSPKDIDQISKSGQRVYKSERAMSLIIIISVGVILFLVPILYLMKNRIFQWIDMTEFHQPKFLCGIGLIIAILCIGLGAVYLSEVDGNNGLREHNAQFSKYLEKNCFPDDGLKLAVSQVNEFAKNTYFNTYSLVIAAFYVSIIFIVLLIIFVVYQYFAHKSLFDNPWTPRQQEYSEFH
;
A
#
# COMPACT_ATOMS: atom_id res chain seq x y z
N MET A 1 36.96 23.97 41.36
CA MET A 1 37.71 24.53 40.21
C MET A 1 37.66 23.49 39.09
N LEU A 2 37.36 23.97 37.87
CA LEU A 2 37.15 23.25 36.60
C LEU A 2 35.79 22.55 36.41
N PRO A 3 35.21 22.61 35.18
CA PRO A 3 33.82 23.06 35.01
C PRO A 3 32.92 22.10 34.21
N ASN A 4 31.61 22.33 34.38
CA ASN A 4 30.51 21.77 33.59
C ASN A 4 30.59 22.22 32.12
N SER A 5 30.56 21.27 31.19
CA SER A 5 30.26 21.50 29.77
C SER A 5 28.84 21.03 29.45
N TYR A 6 27.96 22.00 29.20
CA TYR A 6 26.67 21.80 28.56
C TYR A 6 26.89 21.44 27.09
N VAL A 7 26.36 20.29 26.66
CA VAL A 7 26.24 19.96 25.23
C VAL A 7 24.82 20.32 24.79
N GLN A 8 24.70 21.41 24.04
CA GLN A 8 23.49 21.75 23.29
C GLN A 8 23.39 20.82 22.07
N SER A 9 22.36 19.98 22.03
CA SER A 9 21.99 19.23 20.84
C SER A 9 21.33 20.17 19.82
N MET A 10 22.07 20.53 18.77
CA MET A 10 21.47 21.13 17.58
C MET A 10 20.71 20.06 16.80
N TYR A 11 19.38 20.22 16.74
CA TYR A 11 18.53 19.53 15.78
C TYR A 11 18.86 20.07 14.38
N ILE A 12 19.54 19.27 13.55
CA ILE A 12 19.70 19.53 12.12
C ILE A 12 18.51 18.88 11.41
N ASN A 13 17.69 19.76 10.83
CA ASN A 13 16.57 19.44 9.96
C ASN A 13 17.12 18.79 8.66
N PRO A 14 16.69 17.58 8.26
CA PRO A 14 17.16 17.00 7.00
C PRO A 14 16.50 17.76 5.84
N GLN A 15 17.25 18.69 5.26
CA GLN A 15 16.88 19.31 4.00
C GLN A 15 16.85 18.24 2.90
N GLN A 16 15.73 18.25 2.19
CA GLN A 16 15.52 17.52 0.94
C GLN A 16 16.69 17.77 0.00
N GLN A 17 17.43 16.71 -0.35
CA GLN A 17 18.33 16.72 -1.50
C GLN A 17 17.48 16.90 -2.76
N GLN A 18 17.34 18.14 -3.20
CA GLN A 18 16.98 18.47 -4.56
C GLN A 18 18.15 18.07 -5.45
N VAL A 19 17.96 16.99 -6.22
CA VAL A 19 18.87 16.61 -7.30
C VAL A 19 18.82 17.72 -8.35
N ALA A 20 19.95 18.38 -8.57
CA ALA A 20 20.10 19.41 -9.58
C ALA A 20 19.89 18.81 -10.99
N PRO A 21 19.16 19.49 -11.91
CA PRO A 21 19.09 19.05 -13.29
C PRO A 21 20.41 19.33 -14.01
N LEU A 22 20.97 18.30 -14.64
CA LEU A 22 22.10 18.42 -15.58
C LEU A 22 21.67 19.19 -16.84
N PRO A 23 22.55 20.00 -17.45
CA PRO A 23 22.25 20.73 -18.67
C PRO A 23 22.52 19.84 -19.89
N PHE A 24 21.47 19.34 -20.53
CA PHE A 24 21.60 18.77 -21.87
C PHE A 24 21.18 19.80 -22.92
N GLY A 25 22.19 20.37 -23.59
CA GLY A 25 22.00 21.05 -24.86
C GLY A 25 21.76 20.01 -25.96
N TYR A 26 20.59 20.06 -26.59
CA TYR A 26 20.32 19.33 -27.82
C TYR A 26 20.21 20.31 -28.99
N THR A 27 21.05 20.07 -29.99
CA THR A 27 20.99 20.64 -31.32
C THR A 27 19.73 20.14 -32.04
N THR A 28 18.94 21.06 -32.56
CA THR A 28 17.75 20.78 -33.36
C THR A 28 18.15 20.38 -34.78
N ASN A 29 18.18 19.08 -35.06
CA ASN A 29 18.06 18.55 -36.42
C ASN A 29 16.61 18.08 -36.63
N THR A 30 15.84 18.88 -37.35
CA THR A 30 14.48 18.59 -37.84
C THR A 30 14.48 17.53 -38.93
N PRO A 31 13.73 16.43 -38.78
CA PRO A 31 13.22 15.66 -39.91
C PRO A 31 11.81 16.14 -40.27
N THR A 32 11.65 16.39 -41.56
CA THR A 32 10.44 16.70 -42.31
C THR A 32 9.26 15.80 -41.94
N LYS A 33 8.14 16.42 -41.56
CA LYS A 33 6.82 15.76 -41.41
C LYS A 33 6.24 15.40 -42.79
N PRO A 34 5.58 14.25 -42.96
CA PRO A 34 4.70 14.03 -44.09
C PRO A 34 3.42 14.87 -43.94
N VAL A 35 3.05 15.51 -45.05
CA VAL A 35 1.86 16.34 -45.23
C VAL A 35 0.62 15.44 -45.18
N TYR A 36 -0.22 15.64 -44.15
CA TYR A 36 -1.57 15.09 -44.12
C TYR A 36 -2.48 16.06 -44.88
N GLN A 37 -3.07 15.60 -45.99
CA GLN A 37 -4.14 16.31 -46.68
C GLN A 37 -5.45 16.17 -45.89
N PRO A 38 -6.17 17.26 -45.60
CA PRO A 38 -7.54 17.16 -45.08
C PRO A 38 -8.50 16.73 -46.20
N GLN A 39 -9.26 15.66 -45.97
CA GLN A 39 -10.44 15.33 -46.77
C GLN A 39 -11.54 16.37 -46.50
N PRO A 40 -12.27 16.82 -47.54
CA PRO A 40 -13.40 17.73 -47.36
C PRO A 40 -14.60 17.01 -46.73
N PRO A 41 -15.43 17.71 -45.94
CA PRO A 41 -16.65 17.14 -45.38
C PRO A 41 -17.64 16.81 -46.49
N ILE A 42 -18.24 15.61 -46.40
CA ILE A 42 -19.37 15.19 -47.22
C ILE A 42 -20.62 15.86 -46.63
N GLU A 43 -21.13 16.88 -47.30
CA GLU A 43 -22.48 17.41 -47.07
C GLU A 43 -23.50 16.41 -47.63
N THR A 44 -24.19 15.69 -46.76
CA THR A 44 -25.46 15.04 -47.10
C THR A 44 -26.60 16.00 -46.81
N GLU A 45 -26.93 16.80 -47.81
CA GLU A 45 -28.16 17.59 -47.88
C GLU A 45 -29.33 16.63 -48.18
N TYR A 46 -30.04 16.18 -47.13
CA TYR A 46 -31.33 15.52 -47.31
C TYR A 46 -32.41 16.59 -47.41
N GLN A 47 -32.80 16.95 -48.62
CA GLN A 47 -34.03 17.70 -48.87
C GLN A 47 -35.24 16.76 -48.73
N MET A 48 -35.92 16.82 -47.59
CA MET A 48 -37.30 16.33 -47.47
C MET A 48 -38.23 17.39 -48.04
N GLN A 49 -38.70 17.19 -49.28
CA GLN A 49 -39.88 17.88 -49.79
C GLN A 49 -41.12 17.34 -49.07
N VAL A 50 -41.60 18.08 -48.07
CA VAL A 50 -42.94 17.87 -47.51
C VAL A 50 -43.92 18.65 -48.37
N GLN A 51 -44.82 17.91 -49.01
CA GLN A 51 -45.94 18.42 -49.79
C GLN A 51 -46.92 19.14 -48.85
N PRO A 52 -47.31 20.41 -49.10
CA PRO A 52 -48.27 21.10 -48.25
C PRO A 52 -49.67 20.53 -48.52
N GLU A 53 -50.25 19.85 -47.52
CA GLU A 53 -51.68 19.58 -47.49
C GLU A 53 -52.45 20.89 -47.29
N PRO A 54 -53.60 21.08 -47.97
CA PRO A 54 -54.42 22.27 -47.81
C PRO A 54 -55.06 22.28 -46.42
N TYR A 55 -54.63 23.22 -45.59
CA TYR A 55 -55.22 23.53 -44.30
C TYR A 55 -56.71 23.91 -44.49
N ARG A 56 -57.59 23.03 -44.06
CA ARG A 56 -59.04 23.25 -44.05
C ARG A 56 -59.40 23.93 -42.74
N GLU A 57 -59.67 25.24 -42.79
CA GLU A 57 -60.26 25.98 -41.67
C GLU A 57 -61.63 25.36 -41.35
N GLN A 58 -61.67 24.52 -40.31
CA GLN A 58 -62.92 24.23 -39.61
C GLN A 58 -63.15 25.38 -38.63
N ILE A 59 -64.02 26.31 -39.03
CA ILE A 59 -64.67 27.26 -38.14
C ILE A 59 -65.53 26.44 -37.18
N VAL A 60 -64.96 26.01 -36.07
CA VAL A 60 -65.72 25.51 -34.92
C VAL A 60 -66.25 26.76 -34.22
N VAL A 61 -67.54 27.02 -34.43
CA VAL A 61 -68.31 28.00 -33.66
C VAL A 61 -68.22 27.60 -32.19
N GLN A 62 -67.35 28.27 -31.44
CA GLN A 62 -67.27 28.15 -29.98
C GLN A 62 -68.63 28.58 -29.42
N GLN A 63 -69.36 27.60 -28.90
CA GLN A 63 -70.49 27.89 -28.02
C GLN A 63 -69.96 28.66 -26.81
N PRO A 64 -70.60 29.77 -26.41
CA PRO A 64 -70.21 30.51 -25.22
C PRO A 64 -70.30 29.57 -24.02
N MET A 65 -69.13 29.20 -23.46
CA MET A 65 -69.10 28.39 -22.25
C MET A 65 -69.81 29.17 -21.13
N PRO A 66 -70.64 28.49 -20.33
CA PRO A 66 -71.33 29.10 -19.21
C PRO A 66 -70.30 29.77 -18.29
N ASN A 67 -70.59 31.01 -17.95
CA ASN A 67 -69.81 31.91 -17.10
C ASN A 67 -69.49 31.22 -15.76
N LYS A 68 -68.42 30.41 -15.74
CA LYS A 68 -67.97 29.69 -14.56
C LYS A 68 -67.29 30.75 -13.72
N THR A 69 -67.93 31.15 -12.64
CA THR A 69 -67.38 32.11 -11.68
C THR A 69 -66.11 31.50 -11.11
N ILE A 70 -64.96 31.83 -11.70
CA ILE A 70 -63.65 31.41 -11.21
C ILE A 70 -63.47 32.17 -9.90
N THR A 71 -63.80 31.51 -8.79
CA THR A 71 -63.41 31.99 -7.47
C THR A 71 -61.89 32.04 -7.46
N LEU A 72 -61.34 33.25 -7.60
CA LEU A 72 -59.91 33.54 -7.53
C LEU A 72 -59.45 33.18 -6.12
N VAL A 73 -59.10 31.91 -5.91
CA VAL A 73 -58.54 31.43 -4.65
C VAL A 73 -57.18 32.09 -4.53
N LYS A 74 -57.10 33.19 -3.77
CA LYS A 74 -55.85 33.91 -3.49
C LYS A 74 -54.78 32.88 -3.15
N PRO A 75 -53.68 32.79 -3.93
CA PRO A 75 -52.62 31.84 -3.63
C PRO A 75 -52.09 32.15 -2.23
N LYS A 76 -52.09 31.14 -1.36
CA LYS A 76 -51.55 31.26 -0.01
C LYS A 76 -50.05 31.55 -0.13
N LYS A 77 -49.64 32.77 0.25
CA LYS A 77 -48.23 33.24 0.23
C LYS A 77 -47.21 32.28 0.88
N TYR A 78 -47.65 31.38 1.76
CA TYR A 78 -46.79 30.43 2.46
C TYR A 78 -46.21 29.30 1.60
N SER A 79 -46.80 29.00 0.44
CA SER A 79 -46.34 27.89 -0.43
C SER A 79 -44.97 28.14 -1.04
N TYR A 80 -44.68 29.38 -1.44
CA TYR A 80 -43.45 29.74 -2.15
C TYR A 80 -42.19 29.47 -1.32
N LEU A 81 -42.25 29.64 0.00
CA LEU A 81 -41.08 29.47 0.87
C LEU A 81 -40.58 28.03 0.92
N ILE A 82 -41.49 27.04 0.91
CA ILE A 82 -41.11 25.61 0.93
C ILE A 82 -40.44 25.20 -0.39
N ASP A 83 -40.97 25.66 -1.53
CA ASP A 83 -40.40 25.34 -2.85
C ASP A 83 -38.96 25.86 -2.97
N TRP A 84 -38.68 27.05 -2.42
CA TRP A 84 -37.33 27.60 -2.34
C TRP A 84 -36.42 26.82 -1.38
N LEU A 85 -36.95 26.37 -0.24
CA LEU A 85 -36.18 25.56 0.71
C LEU A 85 -35.77 24.21 0.09
N LEU A 86 -36.67 23.52 -0.63
CA LEU A 86 -36.34 22.28 -1.34
C LEU A 86 -35.28 22.47 -2.43
N TYR A 87 -35.22 23.65 -3.04
CA TYR A 87 -34.20 23.99 -4.03
C TYR A 87 -32.84 24.35 -3.39
N ILE A 88 -32.84 25.15 -2.33
CA ILE A 88 -31.61 25.64 -1.67
C ILE A 88 -30.94 24.53 -0.84
N LEU A 89 -31.73 23.66 -0.20
CA LEU A 89 -31.23 22.61 0.69
C LEU A 89 -30.14 21.72 0.04
N PRO A 90 -30.34 21.09 -1.14
CA PRO A 90 -29.30 20.26 -1.77
C PRO A 90 -28.06 21.06 -2.17
N ILE A 91 -28.22 22.34 -2.57
CA ILE A 91 -27.09 23.22 -2.91
C ILE A 91 -26.25 23.51 -1.65
N ALA A 92 -26.91 23.87 -0.54
CA ALA A 92 -26.25 24.10 0.73
C ALA A 92 -25.53 22.83 1.23
N PHE A 93 -26.17 21.67 1.10
CA PHE A 93 -25.56 20.38 1.40
C PHE A 93 -24.30 20.13 0.57
N PHE A 94 -24.34 20.35 -0.75
CA PHE A 94 -23.16 20.19 -1.59
C PHE A 94 -22.02 21.13 -1.22
N ILE A 95 -22.31 22.40 -0.91
CA ILE A 95 -21.29 23.37 -0.50
C ILE A 95 -20.64 22.92 0.82
N ILE A 96 -21.44 22.50 1.81
CA ILE A 96 -20.93 22.04 3.10
C ILE A 96 -20.08 20.78 2.93
N ILE A 97 -20.55 19.79 2.17
CA ILE A 97 -19.80 18.57 1.90
C ILE A 97 -18.51 18.88 1.15
N LEU A 98 -18.54 19.73 0.11
CA LEU A 98 -17.33 20.14 -0.60
C LEU A 98 -16.32 20.83 0.31
N LEU A 99 -16.78 21.68 1.23
CA LEU A 99 -15.92 22.32 2.21
C LEU A 99 -15.29 21.30 3.16
N ILE A 100 -16.08 20.36 3.70
CA ILE A 100 -15.57 19.28 4.55
C ILE A 100 -14.55 18.43 3.78
N MET A 101 -14.83 18.08 2.52
CA MET A 101 -13.93 17.31 1.68
C MET A 101 -12.63 18.06 1.35
N ALA A 102 -12.71 19.37 1.11
CA ALA A 102 -11.53 20.21 0.90
C ALA A 102 -10.67 20.29 2.17
N LEU A 103 -11.29 20.42 3.35
CA LEU A 103 -10.60 20.37 4.64
C LEU A 103 -9.98 18.99 4.89
N LEU A 104 -10.70 17.91 4.58
CA LEU A 104 -10.16 16.54 4.63
C LEU A 104 -8.93 16.41 3.75
N PHE A 105 -8.99 16.89 2.51
CA PHE A 105 -7.87 16.87 1.58
C PHE A 105 -6.69 17.72 2.06
N ALA A 106 -6.94 18.90 2.63
CA ALA A 106 -5.92 19.76 3.21
C ALA A 106 -5.29 19.16 4.48
N SER A 107 -6.07 18.42 5.26
CA SER A 107 -5.64 17.76 6.50
C SER A 107 -4.80 16.50 6.27
N LYS A 108 -4.82 15.95 5.05
CA LYS A 108 -3.99 14.81 4.68
C LYS A 108 -2.52 15.19 4.85
N VAL A 109 -1.89 14.56 5.84
CA VAL A 109 -0.45 14.70 6.07
C VAL A 109 0.25 14.25 4.79
N LYS A 110 0.90 15.19 4.11
CA LYS A 110 1.35 15.07 2.72
C LYS A 110 2.40 13.96 2.48
N HIS A 111 2.83 13.20 3.49
CA HIS A 111 4.07 12.43 3.41
C HIS A 111 4.11 11.07 4.12
N PHE A 112 3.03 10.56 4.70
CA PHE A 112 3.14 9.27 5.40
C PHE A 112 2.60 8.09 4.59
N ASN A 113 3.50 7.32 3.97
CA ASN A 113 3.18 5.97 3.50
C ASN A 113 3.50 4.96 4.62
N PRO A 114 2.49 4.38 5.30
CA PRO A 114 2.71 3.41 6.38
C PRO A 114 3.29 2.08 5.89
N GLU A 115 3.38 1.85 4.57
CA GLU A 115 3.78 0.56 4.01
C GLU A 115 5.17 0.11 4.47
N GLY A 116 6.16 0.99 4.51
CA GLY A 116 7.49 0.61 4.98
C GLY A 116 7.52 0.25 6.48
N ALA A 117 6.78 0.98 7.31
CA ALA A 117 6.63 0.68 8.72
C ALA A 117 5.85 -0.64 8.93
N HIS A 118 4.79 -0.86 8.14
CA HIS A 118 4.01 -2.09 8.12
C HIS A 118 4.88 -3.30 7.79
N ASN A 119 5.68 -3.22 6.71
CA ASN A 119 6.57 -4.29 6.29
C ASN A 119 7.66 -4.56 7.34
N THR A 120 8.12 -3.53 8.04
CA THR A 120 9.07 -3.63 9.16
C THR A 120 8.47 -4.35 10.36
N LEU A 121 7.24 -4.00 10.75
CA LEU A 121 6.53 -4.69 11.82
C LEU A 121 6.17 -6.13 11.45
N GLU A 122 5.89 -6.39 10.17
CA GLU A 122 5.68 -7.75 9.67
C GLU A 122 6.97 -8.59 9.79
N THR A 123 8.15 -8.03 9.49
CA THR A 123 9.43 -8.70 9.73
C THR A 123 9.64 -9.03 11.21
N LEU A 124 9.35 -8.08 12.11
CA LEU A 124 9.43 -8.31 13.55
C LEU A 124 8.50 -9.46 13.98
N LYS A 125 7.23 -9.41 13.55
CA LYS A 125 6.23 -10.45 13.82
C LYS A 125 6.72 -11.81 13.34
N ASN A 126 7.17 -11.89 12.08
CA ASN A 126 7.61 -13.14 11.47
C ASN A 126 8.82 -13.70 12.23
N ASN A 127 9.83 -12.87 12.54
CA ASN A 127 11.00 -13.27 13.31
C ASN A 127 10.64 -13.75 14.73
N MET A 128 9.68 -13.11 15.41
CA MET A 128 9.18 -13.57 16.71
C MET A 128 8.47 -14.93 16.61
N GLN A 129 7.91 -15.29 15.45
CA GLN A 129 7.27 -16.58 15.22
C GLN A 129 8.24 -17.68 14.74
N LEU A 130 9.42 -17.30 14.23
CA LEU A 130 10.41 -18.28 13.78
C LEU A 130 10.87 -19.17 14.95
N THR A 131 10.96 -20.47 14.65
CA THR A 131 11.44 -21.48 15.59
C THR A 131 12.97 -21.41 15.69
N PRO A 132 13.54 -21.37 16.91
CA PRO A 132 14.98 -21.46 17.11
C PRO A 132 15.60 -22.68 16.45
N ILE A 133 16.80 -22.52 15.90
CA ILE A 133 17.62 -23.63 15.40
C ILE A 133 18.25 -24.34 16.60
N GLU A 134 17.96 -25.63 16.74
CA GLU A 134 18.58 -26.51 17.74
C GLU A 134 20.00 -26.87 17.32
N ASP A 135 20.20 -27.27 16.06
CA ASP A 135 21.53 -27.58 15.53
C ASP A 135 21.61 -27.35 14.01
N ILE A 136 22.83 -27.21 13.51
CA ILE A 136 23.15 -27.11 12.08
C ILE A 136 24.26 -28.09 11.72
N VAL A 137 24.12 -28.78 10.59
CA VAL A 137 25.14 -29.68 10.04
C VAL A 137 25.32 -29.43 8.54
N VAL A 138 26.49 -29.83 8.01
CA VAL A 138 26.69 -29.90 6.56
C VAL A 138 26.01 -31.18 6.08
N ALA A 139 25.24 -31.08 5.00
CA ALA A 139 24.60 -32.23 4.39
C ALA A 139 25.69 -33.20 3.90
N THR A 140 25.59 -34.47 4.28
CA THR A 140 26.55 -35.50 3.87
C THR A 140 26.05 -36.22 2.62
N PRO A 141 26.92 -36.52 1.65
CA PRO A 141 26.55 -37.40 0.54
C PRO A 141 25.98 -38.70 1.12
N SER A 142 24.82 -39.16 0.63
CA SER A 142 24.24 -40.40 1.12
C SER A 142 25.23 -41.55 0.89
N SER A 143 25.49 -42.36 1.92
CA SER A 143 26.46 -43.47 1.83
C SER A 143 26.09 -44.52 0.77
N SER A 144 24.83 -44.53 0.32
CA SER A 144 24.33 -45.30 -0.81
C SER A 144 24.73 -44.75 -2.20
N ALA A 145 25.28 -43.54 -2.28
CA ALA A 145 25.73 -42.90 -3.52
C ALA A 145 27.17 -43.29 -3.93
N SER A 146 27.75 -44.32 -3.31
CA SER A 146 29.13 -44.79 -3.50
C SER A 146 29.46 -45.31 -4.91
N ALA A 147 28.55 -45.18 -5.88
CA ALA A 147 28.73 -45.61 -7.27
C ALA A 147 28.18 -44.62 -8.31
N LEU A 148 28.17 -43.30 -8.01
CA LEU A 148 27.64 -42.33 -8.96
C LEU A 148 28.67 -41.82 -9.97
N ASN A 149 28.29 -41.97 -11.24
CA ASN A 149 28.94 -41.46 -12.44
C ASN A 149 29.17 -39.93 -12.37
N MET A 150 30.21 -39.45 -13.07
CA MET A 150 30.64 -38.04 -13.20
C MET A 150 29.49 -37.03 -13.49
N ILE A 151 28.34 -37.50 -13.97
CA ILE A 151 27.14 -36.72 -14.27
C ILE A 151 26.39 -36.27 -12.98
N SER A 152 26.39 -37.06 -11.91
CA SER A 152 25.72 -36.66 -10.66
C SER A 152 26.42 -35.51 -9.94
N HIS A 153 27.67 -35.22 -10.31
CA HIS A 153 28.42 -34.10 -9.76
C HIS A 153 27.83 -32.74 -10.18
N TYR A 154 27.03 -32.72 -11.26
CA TYR A 154 26.39 -31.52 -11.80
C TYR A 154 24.91 -31.39 -11.42
N THR A 155 24.25 -32.49 -11.04
CA THR A 155 22.89 -32.46 -10.51
C THR A 155 22.96 -32.41 -8.98
N HIS A 156 22.86 -31.22 -8.39
CA HIS A 156 22.91 -30.96 -6.94
C HIS A 156 21.76 -31.59 -6.11
N ASP A 157 21.09 -32.63 -6.63
CA ASP A 157 19.78 -33.08 -6.18
C ASP A 157 19.80 -34.19 -5.11
N ALA A 158 20.94 -34.86 -4.89
CA ALA A 158 20.98 -36.08 -4.07
C ALA A 158 21.80 -35.95 -2.77
N VAL A 159 21.75 -34.80 -2.09
CA VAL A 159 22.25 -34.71 -0.71
C VAL A 159 21.08 -34.74 0.26
N ASP A 160 21.09 -35.75 1.14
CA ASP A 160 20.06 -35.98 2.14
C ASP A 160 20.50 -35.40 3.49
N CYS A 161 19.54 -34.82 4.21
CA CYS A 161 19.77 -34.37 5.56
C CYS A 161 19.69 -35.55 6.54
N PRO A 162 20.51 -35.58 7.61
CA PRO A 162 20.38 -36.59 8.65
C PRO A 162 18.99 -36.60 9.28
N ASP A 163 18.62 -37.73 9.88
CA ASP A 163 17.31 -37.89 10.51
C ASP A 163 17.01 -36.76 11.52
N GLY A 164 15.84 -36.16 11.38
CA GLY A 164 15.41 -35.02 12.20
C GLY A 164 15.92 -33.65 11.74
N TYR A 165 16.71 -33.56 10.67
CA TYR A 165 17.14 -32.30 10.06
C TYR A 165 16.37 -32.02 8.76
N GLY A 166 16.02 -30.76 8.54
CA GLY A 166 15.50 -30.27 7.26
C GLY A 166 16.58 -29.58 6.44
N LYS A 167 16.42 -29.55 5.11
CA LYS A 167 17.29 -28.74 4.24
C LYS A 167 17.15 -27.26 4.60
N ALA A 168 18.27 -26.59 4.82
CA ALA A 168 18.28 -25.16 5.13
C ALA A 168 17.89 -24.36 3.87
N HIS A 169 16.94 -23.45 4.02
CA HIS A 169 16.63 -22.45 3.00
C HIS A 169 17.54 -21.25 3.20
N LEU A 170 18.45 -21.00 2.25
CA LEU A 170 19.48 -19.98 2.39
C LEU A 170 19.06 -18.63 1.76
N GLY A 171 17.77 -18.38 1.59
CA GLY A 171 17.25 -17.20 0.88
C GLY A 171 16.85 -17.52 -0.57
N GLN A 172 16.52 -16.49 -1.34
CA GLN A 172 15.99 -16.67 -2.70
C GLN A 172 16.40 -15.53 -3.64
N TRP A 173 16.50 -15.85 -4.92
CA TRP A 173 16.44 -14.88 -6.00
C TRP A 173 14.97 -14.63 -6.34
N ASP A 174 14.48 -13.41 -6.16
CA ASP A 174 13.05 -13.08 -6.29
C ASP A 174 12.53 -13.14 -7.74
N GLY A 175 13.41 -13.28 -8.72
CA GLY A 175 13.09 -13.31 -10.13
C GLY A 175 12.97 -11.93 -10.77
N VAL A 176 12.52 -11.92 -12.01
CA VAL A 176 12.32 -10.68 -12.79
C VAL A 176 10.89 -10.57 -13.28
N SER A 177 10.39 -9.34 -13.37
CA SER A 177 9.09 -9.02 -13.94
C SER A 177 9.16 -9.00 -15.45
N SER A 178 8.07 -9.35 -16.13
CA SER A 178 7.98 -9.17 -17.58
C SER A 178 7.98 -7.69 -17.94
N GLY A 179 8.70 -7.31 -18.98
CA GLY A 179 8.80 -5.91 -19.39
C GLY A 179 9.57 -5.75 -20.70
N CYS A 180 9.98 -4.51 -20.96
CA CYS A 180 10.89 -4.18 -22.04
C CYS A 180 12.03 -3.34 -21.48
N ILE A 181 13.27 -3.72 -21.79
CA ILE A 181 14.48 -3.03 -21.34
C ILE A 181 15.30 -2.59 -22.55
N CYS A 182 15.79 -1.36 -22.52
CA CYS A 182 16.60 -0.78 -23.59
C CYS A 182 18.10 -0.83 -23.24
N GLU A 183 18.98 -0.69 -24.24
CA GLU A 183 20.44 -0.70 -24.02
C GLU A 183 20.92 0.36 -23.01
N ASN A 184 20.21 1.47 -22.90
CA ASN A 184 20.49 2.53 -21.93
C ASN A 184 19.89 2.29 -20.52
N GLY A 185 19.25 1.14 -20.30
CA GLY A 185 18.60 0.77 -19.05
C GLY A 185 17.19 1.32 -18.84
N GLU A 186 16.64 2.07 -19.81
CA GLU A 186 15.23 2.48 -19.74
C GLU A 186 14.30 1.28 -19.77
N ILE A 187 13.28 1.32 -18.90
CA ILE A 187 12.19 0.35 -18.89
C ILE A 187 10.95 0.92 -19.57
N SER A 188 10.23 0.08 -20.31
CA SER A 188 8.91 0.40 -20.85
C SER A 188 7.95 -0.77 -20.72
N HIS A 189 6.65 -0.49 -20.91
CA HIS A 189 5.65 -1.55 -20.91
C HIS A 189 5.94 -2.56 -22.03
N SER A 190 5.71 -3.85 -21.74
CA SER A 190 6.00 -4.95 -22.67
C SER A 190 5.27 -4.81 -24.02
N LEU A 191 4.08 -4.18 -24.02
CA LEU A 191 3.26 -3.97 -25.21
C LEU A 191 3.88 -2.99 -26.21
N THR A 192 4.69 -2.04 -25.74
CA THR A 192 5.30 -1.01 -26.59
C THR A 192 6.71 -1.36 -27.05
N CYS A 193 7.22 -2.55 -26.68
CA CYS A 193 8.62 -2.91 -26.91
C CYS A 193 9.01 -2.93 -28.39
N PHE A 194 8.08 -3.34 -29.26
CA PHE A 194 8.33 -3.48 -30.71
C PHE A 194 8.64 -2.16 -31.43
N TYR A 195 8.26 -1.02 -30.85
CA TYR A 195 8.45 0.30 -31.49
C TYR A 195 9.83 0.91 -31.24
N LYS A 196 10.62 0.36 -30.30
CA LYS A 196 11.96 0.85 -29.99
C LYS A 196 13.01 -0.19 -30.41
N SER A 197 13.79 0.13 -31.44
CA SER A 197 14.75 -0.80 -32.06
C SER A 197 15.88 -1.25 -31.12
N ASN A 198 16.21 -0.46 -30.10
CA ASN A 198 17.26 -0.73 -29.12
C ASN A 198 16.74 -1.37 -27.82
N CYS A 199 15.50 -1.87 -27.81
CA CYS A 199 14.88 -2.48 -26.64
C CYS A 199 14.54 -3.95 -26.86
N LYS A 200 14.69 -4.74 -25.80
CA LYS A 200 14.47 -6.18 -25.80
C LYS A 200 13.38 -6.53 -24.79
N ARG A 201 12.51 -7.45 -25.18
CA ARG A 201 11.46 -7.96 -24.31
C ARG A 201 12.05 -8.93 -23.30
N VAL A 202 11.65 -8.81 -22.05
CA VAL A 202 12.03 -9.68 -20.94
C VAL A 202 10.81 -10.48 -20.52
N LYS A 203 10.98 -11.81 -20.42
CA LYS A 203 9.95 -12.68 -19.87
C LYS A 203 10.02 -12.63 -18.34
N SER A 204 8.89 -12.79 -17.67
CA SER A 204 8.90 -12.95 -16.22
C SER A 204 9.57 -14.26 -15.88
N HIS A 205 10.39 -14.27 -14.83
CA HIS A 205 10.94 -15.47 -14.22
C HIS A 205 10.49 -15.53 -12.76
N ASP A 206 10.14 -16.72 -12.30
CA ASP A 206 9.68 -16.95 -10.94
C ASP A 206 10.84 -17.02 -9.94
N PRO A 207 10.56 -16.82 -8.65
CA PRO A 207 11.59 -16.91 -7.62
C PRO A 207 12.27 -18.28 -7.62
N GLN A 208 13.58 -18.29 -7.35
CA GLN A 208 14.36 -19.51 -7.15
C GLN A 208 15.05 -19.49 -5.79
N LEU A 209 14.93 -20.60 -5.06
CA LEU A 209 15.51 -20.72 -3.72
C LEU A 209 17.01 -20.98 -3.81
N PHE A 210 17.78 -20.31 -2.96
CA PHE A 210 19.15 -20.65 -2.71
C PHE A 210 19.23 -21.80 -1.71
N THR A 211 19.89 -22.87 -2.10
CA THR A 211 20.08 -24.08 -1.28
C THR A 211 21.54 -24.44 -1.11
N THR A 212 22.42 -23.92 -1.98
CA THR A 212 23.82 -24.30 -2.06
C THR A 212 24.72 -23.08 -1.82
N TRP A 213 25.65 -23.19 -0.88
CA TRP A 213 26.68 -22.18 -0.60
C TRP A 213 28.07 -22.80 -0.70
N GLN A 214 28.91 -22.26 -1.58
CA GLN A 214 30.26 -22.79 -1.84
C GLN A 214 30.26 -24.32 -2.04
N GLN A 215 29.36 -24.79 -2.92
CA GLN A 215 29.16 -26.21 -3.28
C GLN A 215 28.66 -27.11 -2.13
N LYS A 216 28.25 -26.54 -1.00
CA LYS A 216 27.70 -27.29 0.13
C LYS A 216 26.24 -26.94 0.37
N GLN A 217 25.49 -27.93 0.83
CA GLN A 217 24.16 -27.74 1.38
C GLN A 217 24.23 -27.87 2.91
N TYR A 218 23.40 -27.12 3.62
CA TYR A 218 23.30 -27.20 5.07
C TYR A 218 21.95 -27.76 5.46
N CYS A 219 21.92 -28.44 6.60
CA CYS A 219 20.72 -28.97 7.19
C CYS A 219 20.56 -28.40 8.60
N THR A 220 19.35 -28.00 8.95
CA THR A 220 19.02 -27.43 10.26
C THR A 220 18.03 -28.33 10.98
N LYS A 221 18.23 -28.48 12.29
CA LYS A 221 17.27 -29.10 13.20
C LYS A 221 16.58 -27.98 13.95
N LEU A 222 15.25 -27.95 13.87
CA LEU A 222 14.44 -26.94 14.55
C LEU A 222 14.05 -27.42 15.95
N TYR A 223 14.03 -26.51 16.91
CA TYR A 223 13.68 -26.83 18.29
C TYR A 223 12.17 -27.14 18.41
N ALA A 224 11.79 -28.36 18.76
CA ALA A 224 10.38 -28.78 18.73
C ALA A 224 9.52 -28.19 19.87
N GLU A 225 10.07 -28.07 21.07
CA GLU A 225 9.34 -27.65 22.28
C GLU A 225 9.94 -26.35 22.81
N TRP A 226 9.46 -25.21 22.31
CA TRP A 226 9.86 -23.89 22.80
C TRP A 226 8.63 -23.00 23.01
N LYS A 227 8.78 -21.98 23.84
CA LYS A 227 7.78 -20.94 24.05
C LYS A 227 8.43 -19.56 23.93
N THR A 228 7.67 -18.58 23.47
CA THR A 228 8.06 -17.17 23.62
C THR A 228 8.11 -16.83 25.10
N LEU A 229 9.03 -15.97 25.51
CA LEU A 229 9.07 -15.47 26.87
C LEU A 229 7.82 -14.60 27.13
N GLU A 230 6.89 -15.08 27.94
CA GLU A 230 5.69 -14.35 28.35
C GLU A 230 5.90 -13.75 29.76
N GLY A 231 6.27 -12.48 29.83
CA GLY A 231 6.58 -11.79 31.09
C GLY A 231 8.06 -11.87 31.49
N ALA A 232 8.35 -11.77 32.79
CA ALA A 232 9.73 -11.64 33.29
C ALA A 232 10.50 -12.97 33.43
N ALA A 233 9.79 -14.10 33.47
CA ALA A 233 10.38 -15.42 33.67
C ALA A 233 9.60 -16.51 32.93
N CYS A 234 10.28 -17.61 32.63
CA CYS A 234 9.63 -18.80 32.07
C CYS A 234 8.79 -19.55 33.10
N GLU A 235 7.82 -20.34 32.63
CA GLU A 235 7.07 -21.29 33.46
C GLU A 235 7.99 -22.28 34.19
N THR A 236 7.51 -22.89 35.28
CA THR A 236 8.32 -23.72 36.21
C THR A 236 9.01 -24.94 35.57
N SER A 237 8.53 -25.45 34.42
CA SER A 237 9.16 -26.55 33.68
C SER A 237 10.09 -26.10 32.56
N TYR A 238 10.26 -24.79 32.38
CA TYR A 238 11.08 -24.18 31.35
C TYR A 238 12.22 -23.36 31.97
N LYS A 239 13.29 -23.18 31.23
CA LYS A 239 14.38 -22.24 31.52
C LYS A 239 14.48 -21.22 30.39
N GLN A 240 14.96 -20.03 30.74
CA GLN A 240 15.18 -18.95 29.80
C GLN A 240 16.48 -19.16 29.03
N CYS A 241 16.42 -18.97 27.71
CA CYS A 241 17.56 -18.96 26.78
C CYS A 241 17.44 -17.71 25.90
N GLY A 242 17.93 -16.57 26.38
CA GLY A 242 17.72 -15.27 25.76
C GLY A 242 16.26 -14.81 25.89
N ASN A 243 15.58 -14.63 24.75
CA ASN A 243 14.18 -14.21 24.66
C ASN A 243 13.21 -15.37 24.39
N VAL A 244 13.63 -16.62 24.61
CA VAL A 244 12.78 -17.81 24.51
C VAL A 244 12.86 -18.66 25.77
N CYS A 245 11.84 -19.49 25.96
CA CYS A 245 11.75 -20.48 27.03
C CYS A 245 11.85 -21.89 26.44
N VAL A 246 12.74 -22.72 26.98
CA VAL A 246 12.91 -24.12 26.57
C VAL A 246 12.82 -25.06 27.78
N PRO A 247 12.48 -26.35 27.62
CA PRO A 247 12.41 -27.30 28.72
C PRO A 247 13.71 -27.33 29.53
N GLN A 248 13.62 -27.41 30.86
CA GLN A 248 14.81 -27.44 31.73
C GLN A 248 15.77 -28.58 31.40
N SER A 249 15.23 -29.72 30.94
CA SER A 249 15.95 -30.93 30.57
C SER A 249 16.76 -30.83 29.27
N LYS A 250 16.50 -29.84 28.41
CA LYS A 250 17.16 -29.68 27.11
C LYS A 250 18.17 -28.54 27.14
N ASN A 251 19.16 -28.55 26.25
CA ASN A 251 20.11 -27.43 26.12
C ASN A 251 19.44 -26.20 25.48
N CYS A 252 20.03 -25.01 25.69
CA CYS A 252 19.60 -23.83 24.96
C CYS A 252 19.80 -24.03 23.45
N PRO A 253 18.98 -23.40 22.58
CA PRO A 253 19.16 -23.48 21.14
C PRO A 253 20.49 -22.86 20.70
N LEU A 254 20.89 -23.11 19.46
CA LEU A 254 22.08 -22.52 18.86
C LEU A 254 21.96 -20.99 18.88
N SER A 255 22.88 -20.30 19.57
CA SER A 255 22.84 -18.85 19.77
C SER A 255 24.02 -18.10 19.14
N GLY A 256 25.05 -18.83 18.72
CA GLY A 256 26.22 -18.26 18.06
C GLY A 256 27.02 -19.27 17.24
N LEU A 257 27.80 -18.74 16.30
CA LEU A 257 28.77 -19.46 15.49
C LEU A 257 30.07 -18.66 15.53
N LEU A 258 31.02 -19.12 16.36
CA LEU A 258 32.31 -18.45 16.53
C LEU A 258 33.34 -19.03 15.57
N LYS A 259 33.86 -18.20 14.66
CA LYS A 259 34.92 -18.62 13.74
C LYS A 259 36.17 -19.06 14.51
N ASP A 260 36.55 -20.32 14.36
CA ASP A 260 37.74 -20.90 14.97
C ASP A 260 38.27 -22.08 14.13
N ASN A 261 39.28 -21.78 13.31
CA ASN A 261 39.91 -22.76 12.43
C ASN A 261 40.86 -23.73 13.16
N SER A 262 41.20 -23.47 14.43
CA SER A 262 42.09 -24.36 15.20
C SER A 262 41.39 -25.63 15.68
N ARG A 263 40.06 -25.59 15.81
CA ARG A 263 39.22 -26.66 16.36
C ARG A 263 38.40 -27.42 15.31
N GLN A 264 38.98 -27.67 14.15
CA GLN A 264 38.28 -28.31 13.02
C GLN A 264 37.73 -29.74 13.31
N ASN A 265 38.27 -30.43 14.32
CA ASN A 265 37.84 -31.79 14.70
C ASN A 265 36.90 -31.81 15.91
N ASP A 266 36.46 -30.64 16.41
CA ASP A 266 35.50 -30.58 17.50
C ASP A 266 34.14 -31.09 17.02
N ARG A 267 33.45 -31.88 17.85
CA ARG A 267 32.09 -32.37 17.55
C ARG A 267 31.08 -31.22 17.42
N ASN A 268 31.39 -30.08 18.04
CA ASN A 268 30.60 -28.85 17.97
C ASN A 268 31.08 -27.91 16.86
N ALA A 269 32.03 -28.32 16.01
CA ALA A 269 32.44 -27.54 14.85
C ALA A 269 31.53 -27.80 13.65
N ILE A 270 31.32 -26.77 12.84
CA ILE A 270 30.73 -26.86 11.51
C ILE A 270 31.61 -26.12 10.50
N LYS A 271 31.84 -26.74 9.33
CA LYS A 271 32.61 -26.12 8.25
C LYS A 271 31.71 -25.36 7.29
N ILE A 272 31.74 -24.03 7.38
CA ILE A 272 30.99 -23.12 6.50
C ILE A 272 31.95 -22.50 5.50
N GLY A 273 31.79 -22.87 4.24
CA GLY A 273 32.77 -22.52 3.21
C GLY A 273 34.15 -23.11 3.50
N THR A 274 35.16 -22.24 3.55
CA THR A 274 36.55 -22.58 3.90
C THR A 274 36.84 -22.56 5.39
N ASP A 275 35.98 -21.93 6.20
CA ASP A 275 36.18 -21.69 7.62
C ASP A 275 35.42 -22.70 8.50
N ASN A 276 35.92 -22.93 9.72
CA ASN A 276 35.25 -23.71 10.76
C ASN A 276 34.68 -22.79 11.83
N TYR A 277 33.47 -23.10 12.28
CA TYR A 277 32.75 -22.35 13.30
C TYR A 277 32.38 -23.27 14.45
N ILE A 278 32.56 -22.79 15.68
CA ILE A 278 32.16 -23.48 16.89
C ILE A 278 30.76 -23.03 17.27
N LYS A 279 29.87 -24.01 17.43
CA LYS A 279 28.48 -23.81 17.85
C LYS A 279 28.44 -23.37 19.32
N GLN A 280 27.73 -22.27 19.59
CA GLN A 280 27.48 -21.78 20.94
C GLN A 280 26.03 -22.01 21.34
N PHE A 281 25.81 -22.54 22.54
CA PHE A 281 24.51 -22.88 23.13
C PHE A 281 24.30 -22.13 24.45
N GLU A 282 24.58 -20.83 24.43
CA GLU A 282 24.59 -19.96 25.61
C GLU A 282 23.20 -19.38 25.91
N ASN A 283 23.02 -18.74 27.07
CA ASN A 283 21.83 -17.99 27.43
C ASN A 283 21.79 -16.63 26.70
N SER A 284 21.71 -16.65 25.37
CA SER A 284 21.62 -15.47 24.51
C SER A 284 20.57 -15.67 23.41
N SER A 285 20.31 -14.64 22.60
CA SER A 285 19.30 -14.77 21.53
C SER A 285 19.64 -15.92 20.59
N PRO A 286 18.70 -16.85 20.36
CA PRO A 286 18.93 -17.96 19.47
C PRO A 286 18.97 -17.51 18.02
N ILE A 287 19.72 -18.25 17.20
CA ILE A 287 19.66 -18.17 15.74
C ILE A 287 18.35 -18.83 15.29
N VAL A 288 17.63 -18.14 14.39
CA VAL A 288 16.33 -18.58 13.87
C VAL A 288 16.35 -18.84 12.37
N SER A 289 17.34 -18.29 11.66
CA SER A 289 17.48 -18.45 10.21
C SER A 289 18.94 -18.33 9.78
N ILE A 290 19.26 -18.86 8.60
CA ILE A 290 20.55 -18.69 7.95
C ILE A 290 20.28 -18.32 6.50
N GLU A 291 20.71 -17.14 6.09
CA GLU A 291 20.28 -16.52 4.83
C GLU A 291 21.47 -15.94 4.07
N MET A 292 21.40 -16.01 2.74
CA MET A 292 22.29 -15.30 1.83
C MET A 292 21.73 -13.91 1.58
N ILE A 293 22.53 -12.91 1.91
CA ILE A 293 22.16 -11.50 1.86
C ILE A 293 23.10 -10.78 0.90
N PRO A 294 22.61 -9.98 -0.06
CA PRO A 294 23.45 -9.08 -0.86
C PRO A 294 24.32 -8.22 0.05
N GLY A 295 25.62 -8.14 -0.21
CA GLY A 295 26.57 -7.60 0.77
C GLY A 295 27.70 -6.76 0.20
N ILE A 296 28.13 -5.79 1.01
CA ILE A 296 29.35 -4.98 0.82
C ILE A 296 30.47 -5.63 1.63
N GLY A 297 30.79 -6.89 1.31
CA GLY A 297 31.75 -7.68 2.09
C GLY A 297 31.25 -8.05 3.49
N GLN A 298 32.17 -8.25 4.44
CA GLN A 298 31.86 -8.89 5.74
C GLN A 298 31.20 -7.96 6.79
N ILE A 299 31.34 -6.64 6.64
CA ILE A 299 31.06 -5.69 7.73
C ILE A 299 29.64 -5.10 7.62
N ASP A 300 29.10 -4.92 6.40
CA ASP A 300 27.90 -4.10 6.16
C ASP A 300 26.76 -4.84 5.41
N SER A 301 26.80 -6.16 5.25
CA SER A 301 25.72 -6.94 4.63
C SER A 301 24.60 -7.22 5.63
N SER A 302 23.36 -6.76 5.48
CA SER A 302 22.33 -6.99 6.52
C SER A 302 20.94 -7.08 5.93
N PRO A 303 20.08 -8.05 6.28
CA PRO A 303 18.71 -8.03 5.79
C PRO A 303 18.00 -6.78 6.29
N CYS A 304 17.28 -6.11 5.39
CA CYS A 304 16.50 -4.93 5.73
C CYS A 304 15.36 -5.29 6.69
N TYR A 305 15.02 -4.37 7.59
CA TYR A 305 13.81 -4.52 8.38
C TYR A 305 12.57 -4.54 7.48
N ASN A 306 12.51 -3.68 6.46
CA ASN A 306 11.48 -3.75 5.44
C ASN A 306 11.77 -4.92 4.49
N HIS A 307 11.09 -6.05 4.67
CA HIS A 307 11.31 -7.27 3.89
C HIS A 307 11.02 -7.13 2.38
N LYS A 308 10.36 -6.04 1.94
CA LYS A 308 10.15 -5.75 0.51
C LYS A 308 11.37 -5.12 -0.15
N LEU A 309 12.41 -4.79 0.60
CA LEU A 309 13.66 -4.24 0.09
C LEU A 309 14.77 -5.26 0.24
N ASN A 310 15.72 -5.22 -0.70
CA ASN A 310 16.97 -5.95 -0.59
C ASN A 310 18.10 -4.97 -0.24
N PRO A 311 19.10 -5.41 0.54
CA PRO A 311 20.30 -4.64 0.78
C PRO A 311 21.02 -4.34 -0.52
N LYS A 312 21.83 -3.28 -0.54
CA LYS A 312 22.52 -2.87 -1.75
C LYS A 312 23.76 -3.70 -1.98
N PHE A 313 24.01 -4.02 -3.24
CA PHE A 313 25.31 -4.53 -3.68
C PHE A 313 26.41 -3.47 -3.57
N GLN A 314 27.66 -3.91 -3.58
CA GLN A 314 28.83 -3.02 -3.54
C GLN A 314 28.90 -2.13 -4.77
N SER A 315 28.60 -2.68 -5.95
CA SER A 315 28.56 -1.95 -7.22
C SER A 315 27.41 -0.95 -7.32
N THR A 316 26.39 -1.09 -6.46
CA THR A 316 25.08 -0.41 -6.51
C THR A 316 24.27 -0.67 -7.80
N LYS A 317 24.75 -1.57 -8.66
CA LYS A 317 24.04 -1.99 -9.87
C LYS A 317 23.01 -3.05 -9.51
N TYR A 318 21.87 -3.00 -10.18
CA TYR A 318 20.83 -4.02 -10.09
C TYR A 318 20.09 -4.09 -11.43
N TYR A 319 19.48 -5.24 -11.71
CA TYR A 319 18.72 -5.40 -12.93
C TYR A 319 17.39 -4.62 -12.86
N PRO A 320 17.08 -3.69 -13.79
CA PRO A 320 15.92 -2.79 -13.66
C PRO A 320 14.55 -3.47 -13.56
N LEU A 321 14.45 -4.72 -14.04
CA LEU A 321 13.22 -5.51 -13.98
C LEU A 321 13.22 -6.56 -12.86
N ALA A 322 14.22 -6.55 -11.96
CA ALA A 322 14.21 -7.39 -10.77
C ALA A 322 12.92 -7.14 -9.95
N LYS A 323 12.27 -8.21 -9.50
CA LYS A 323 11.03 -8.10 -8.70
C LYS A 323 11.29 -7.43 -7.35
N ARG A 324 12.48 -7.63 -6.78
CA ARG A 324 12.95 -6.95 -5.57
C ARG A 324 14.40 -6.50 -5.78
N PRO A 325 14.63 -5.26 -6.23
CA PRO A 325 15.97 -4.79 -6.57
C PRO A 325 16.82 -4.55 -5.32
N GLU A 326 18.13 -4.75 -5.46
CA GLU A 326 19.17 -4.55 -4.44
C GLU A 326 19.52 -3.06 -4.28
N MET A 327 18.51 -2.26 -3.94
CA MET A 327 18.61 -0.79 -3.82
C MET A 327 19.09 -0.32 -2.44
N GLY A 328 19.16 -1.21 -1.45
CA GLY A 328 19.43 -0.87 -0.07
C GLY A 328 18.16 -0.74 0.76
N CYS A 329 18.38 -0.64 2.07
CA CYS A 329 17.30 -0.49 3.04
C CYS A 329 16.81 0.97 3.09
N ASP A 330 15.56 1.14 3.49
CA ASP A 330 14.95 2.44 3.73
C ASP A 330 15.31 2.98 5.13
N ASN A 331 14.60 4.03 5.56
CA ASN A 331 14.87 4.70 6.82
C ASN A 331 14.66 3.81 8.06
N TYR A 332 14.06 2.62 7.92
CA TYR A 332 13.91 1.66 9.01
C TYR A 332 15.17 0.82 9.25
N LYS A 333 16.26 1.07 8.50
CA LYS A 333 17.55 0.39 8.67
C LYS A 333 17.45 -1.12 8.42
N ASP A 334 18.37 -1.87 9.00
CA ASP A 334 18.57 -3.29 8.77
C ASP A 334 18.82 -4.05 10.09
N LEU A 335 18.98 -5.37 10.02
CA LEU A 335 19.15 -6.28 11.14
C LEU A 335 20.59 -6.39 11.67
N GLN A 336 21.43 -5.34 11.58
CA GLN A 336 22.85 -5.40 11.95
C GLN A 336 23.09 -5.94 13.37
N SER A 337 22.27 -5.50 14.33
CA SER A 337 22.33 -5.90 15.75
C SER A 337 21.93 -7.36 16.01
N HIS A 338 21.21 -7.99 15.06
CA HIS A 338 20.61 -9.30 15.20
C HIS A 338 21.17 -10.32 14.22
N ARG A 339 22.40 -10.14 13.74
CA ARG A 339 23.03 -11.08 12.81
C ARG A 339 24.45 -11.49 13.20
N ILE A 340 24.93 -12.56 12.57
CA ILE A 340 26.34 -12.96 12.57
C ILE A 340 26.72 -13.23 11.11
N THR A 341 27.64 -12.43 10.57
CA THR A 341 28.22 -12.72 9.25
C THR A 341 29.12 -13.95 9.36
N LEU A 342 28.79 -15.00 8.62
CA LEU A 342 29.57 -16.23 8.60
C LEU A 342 30.67 -16.08 7.54
N ASN A 343 30.29 -15.97 6.28
CA ASN A 343 31.24 -15.98 5.17
C ASN A 343 30.71 -15.15 3.98
N THR A 344 31.56 -14.76 3.05
CA THR A 344 31.18 -14.04 1.82
C THR A 344 31.58 -14.83 0.58
N PHE A 345 30.81 -14.65 -0.49
CA PHE A 345 31.04 -15.34 -1.76
C PHE A 345 30.61 -14.48 -2.95
N SER A 346 31.24 -14.66 -4.11
CA SER A 346 30.92 -13.89 -5.31
C SER A 346 29.46 -14.10 -5.72
N ALA A 347 28.77 -13.01 -6.10
CA ALA A 347 27.40 -13.08 -6.57
C ALA A 347 27.25 -13.97 -7.81
N HIS A 348 28.13 -13.80 -8.79
CA HIS A 348 28.19 -14.63 -9.99
C HIS A 348 28.29 -16.12 -9.67
N GLN A 349 29.23 -16.49 -8.79
CA GLN A 349 29.43 -17.89 -8.40
C GLN A 349 28.27 -18.45 -7.58
N THR A 350 27.62 -17.60 -6.76
CA THR A 350 26.42 -17.97 -6.01
C THR A 350 25.27 -18.31 -6.96
N TYR A 351 25.04 -17.51 -7.98
CA TYR A 351 24.04 -17.80 -9.01
C TYR A 351 24.36 -19.08 -9.79
N GLN A 352 25.61 -19.29 -10.18
CA GLN A 352 26.02 -20.52 -10.88
C GLN A 352 25.73 -21.78 -10.06
N GLN A 353 26.07 -21.79 -8.76
CA GLN A 353 25.88 -22.95 -7.89
C GLN A 353 24.41 -23.24 -7.54
N ASN A 354 23.53 -22.25 -7.76
CA ASN A 354 22.09 -22.39 -7.53
C ASN A 354 21.30 -22.47 -8.85
N GLY A 355 21.97 -22.85 -9.96
CA GLY A 355 21.29 -23.14 -11.23
C GLY A 355 20.73 -21.93 -11.97
N LEU A 356 21.15 -20.71 -11.61
CA LEU A 356 20.64 -19.48 -12.20
C LEU A 356 21.40 -19.01 -13.44
N ALA A 357 22.54 -19.62 -13.77
CA ALA A 357 23.40 -19.19 -14.88
C ALA A 357 22.65 -19.12 -16.22
N ASP A 358 21.86 -20.15 -16.54
CA ASP A 358 21.09 -20.21 -17.78
C ASP A 358 20.00 -19.15 -17.82
N VAL A 359 19.31 -18.94 -16.69
CA VAL A 359 18.25 -17.94 -16.57
C VAL A 359 18.83 -16.53 -16.77
N LEU A 360 19.93 -16.21 -16.08
CA LEU A 360 20.56 -14.90 -16.13
C LEU A 360 21.16 -14.61 -17.51
N SER A 361 21.70 -15.61 -18.20
CA SER A 361 22.23 -15.45 -19.57
C SER A 361 21.14 -15.14 -20.60
N GLN A 362 19.89 -15.53 -20.34
CA GLN A 362 18.74 -15.23 -21.19
C GLN A 362 18.18 -13.81 -20.95
N LEU A 363 18.55 -13.16 -19.85
CA LEU A 363 18.10 -11.81 -19.54
C LEU A 363 18.83 -10.79 -20.41
N PRO A 364 18.10 -10.00 -21.22
CA PRO A 364 18.72 -8.97 -22.06
C PRO A 364 19.53 -7.97 -21.24
N PHE A 365 20.77 -7.71 -21.70
CA PHE A 365 21.70 -6.74 -21.14
C PHE A 365 22.12 -7.00 -19.68
N TYR A 366 21.87 -8.21 -19.14
CA TYR A 366 22.21 -8.53 -17.75
C TYR A 366 23.69 -8.32 -17.43
N GLN A 367 24.58 -8.58 -18.39
CA GLN A 367 26.03 -8.39 -18.23
C GLN A 367 26.42 -6.94 -17.89
N ASN A 368 25.58 -5.95 -18.21
CA ASN A 368 25.84 -4.55 -17.86
C ASN A 368 25.62 -4.27 -16.36
N TYR A 369 24.84 -5.12 -15.70
CA TYR A 369 24.47 -5.01 -14.29
C TYR A 369 25.23 -6.00 -13.41
N GLU A 370 25.94 -6.94 -14.03
CA GLU A 370 26.84 -7.84 -13.35
C GLU A 370 28.15 -7.13 -13.02
N ASP A 371 28.58 -7.23 -11.76
CA ASP A 371 29.84 -6.67 -11.29
C ASP A 371 30.61 -7.71 -10.48
N ASN A 372 31.88 -7.91 -10.80
CA ASN A 372 32.73 -8.89 -10.11
C ASN A 372 33.02 -8.52 -8.66
N SER A 373 32.80 -7.26 -8.27
CA SER A 373 32.90 -6.82 -6.87
C SER A 373 31.69 -7.22 -6.03
N ASP A 374 30.57 -7.62 -6.64
CA ASP A 374 29.36 -7.95 -5.90
C ASP A 374 29.45 -9.31 -5.23
N THR A 375 29.04 -9.34 -3.97
CA THR A 375 29.10 -10.51 -3.11
C THR A 375 27.78 -10.74 -2.42
N TYR A 376 27.49 -12.00 -2.13
CA TYR A 376 26.58 -12.37 -1.07
C TYR A 376 27.37 -12.62 0.22
N ALA A 377 26.74 -12.38 1.35
CA ALA A 377 27.16 -12.83 2.66
C ALA A 377 26.19 -13.91 3.13
N LEU A 378 26.72 -15.00 3.69
CA LEU A 378 25.93 -15.98 4.42
C LEU A 378 25.86 -15.55 5.89
N GLU A 379 24.65 -15.33 6.38
CA GLU A 379 24.41 -14.71 7.67
C GLU A 379 23.53 -15.60 8.54
N ALA A 380 23.88 -15.74 9.81
CA ALA A 380 23.00 -16.34 10.81
C ALA A 380 22.17 -15.24 11.47
N ILE A 381 20.85 -15.28 11.28
CA ILE A 381 19.92 -14.29 11.81
C ILE A 381 19.41 -14.75 13.17
N LYS A 382 19.56 -13.88 14.16
CA LYS A 382 19.09 -14.09 15.53
C LYS A 382 17.63 -13.67 15.68
N LYS A 383 17.00 -14.21 16.72
CA LYS A 383 15.70 -13.73 17.17
C LYS A 383 15.85 -12.30 17.71
N ILE A 384 15.08 -11.38 17.14
CA ILE A 384 15.08 -9.96 17.49
C ILE A 384 14.73 -9.82 18.98
N GLN A 385 15.58 -9.10 19.70
CA GLN A 385 15.39 -8.82 21.12
C GLN A 385 14.45 -7.65 21.33
N ILE A 386 13.41 -7.88 22.14
CA ILE A 386 12.62 -6.82 22.76
C ILE A 386 13.10 -6.64 24.21
N ASN A 387 12.91 -5.44 24.74
CA ASN A 387 13.33 -5.13 26.12
C ASN A 387 12.67 -6.11 27.13
N THR A 388 13.39 -6.47 28.18
CA THR A 388 12.97 -7.49 29.17
C THR A 388 11.97 -6.98 30.21
N ASN A 389 11.56 -5.71 30.10
CA ASN A 389 10.52 -5.15 30.95
C ASN A 389 9.20 -5.95 30.84
N GLU A 390 8.51 -6.17 31.95
CA GLU A 390 7.29 -6.98 32.02
C GLU A 390 6.21 -6.53 31.01
N VAL A 391 6.11 -5.22 30.76
CA VAL A 391 5.18 -4.66 29.76
C VAL A 391 5.56 -5.10 28.34
N CYS A 392 6.84 -5.08 28.01
CA CYS A 392 7.34 -5.40 26.69
C CYS A 392 7.24 -6.89 26.39
N GLN A 393 7.48 -7.74 27.39
CA GLN A 393 7.37 -9.19 27.26
C GLN A 393 5.92 -9.69 27.11
N LYS A 394 4.93 -8.83 27.31
CA LYS A 394 3.53 -9.12 26.96
C LYS A 394 3.23 -8.84 25.48
N LEU A 395 4.16 -8.25 24.72
CA LEU A 395 3.99 -8.01 23.30
C LEU A 395 4.02 -9.34 22.55
N SER A 396 2.87 -9.74 22.01
CA SER A 396 2.74 -10.94 21.20
C SER A 396 2.84 -10.62 19.70
N PRO A 397 3.18 -11.61 18.86
CA PRO A 397 3.08 -11.45 17.40
C PRO A 397 1.68 -11.07 16.91
N LYS A 398 0.62 -11.42 17.67
CA LYS A 398 -0.76 -11.05 17.35
C LYS A 398 -0.99 -9.56 17.55
N ASP A 399 -0.42 -8.97 18.60
CA ASP A 399 -0.52 -7.53 18.83
C ASP A 399 0.15 -6.79 17.67
N ILE A 400 1.38 -7.18 17.31
CA ILE A 400 2.11 -6.59 16.17
C ILE A 400 1.33 -6.73 14.86
N ASP A 401 0.71 -7.89 14.60
CA ASP A 401 -0.12 -8.12 13.42
C ASP A 401 -1.38 -7.25 13.39
N GLN A 402 -2.11 -7.20 14.51
CA GLN A 402 -3.32 -6.39 14.65
C GLN A 402 -3.00 -4.92 14.39
N ILE A 403 -1.88 -4.46 14.92
CA ILE A 403 -1.39 -3.11 14.69
C ILE A 403 -1.19 -2.88 13.20
N SER A 404 -0.39 -3.76 12.61
CA SER A 404 0.12 -3.55 11.26
C SER A 404 -1.07 -3.51 10.31
N LYS A 405 -2.04 -4.41 10.52
CA LYS A 405 -3.30 -4.46 9.79
C LYS A 405 -4.22 -3.28 10.08
N SER A 406 -4.33 -2.79 11.31
CA SER A 406 -5.18 -1.64 11.63
C SER A 406 -4.68 -0.36 10.95
N GLY A 407 -3.37 -0.11 10.97
CA GLY A 407 -2.78 0.99 10.19
C GLY A 407 -3.02 0.84 8.68
N GLN A 408 -2.84 -0.37 8.14
CA GLN A 408 -3.07 -0.64 6.72
C GLN A 408 -4.56 -0.53 6.31
N ARG A 409 -5.49 -0.97 7.16
CA ARG A 409 -6.94 -0.86 6.94
C ARG A 409 -7.37 0.61 6.91
N VAL A 410 -6.89 1.41 7.87
CA VAL A 410 -7.16 2.85 7.89
C VAL A 410 -6.59 3.53 6.65
N TYR A 411 -5.36 3.22 6.25
CA TYR A 411 -4.76 3.75 5.01
C TYR A 411 -5.55 3.36 3.76
N LYS A 412 -5.97 2.09 3.63
CA LYS A 412 -6.82 1.62 2.52
C LYS A 412 -8.17 2.34 2.52
N SER A 413 -8.81 2.48 3.68
CA SER A 413 -10.07 3.21 3.84
C SER A 413 -9.90 4.68 3.48
N GLU A 414 -8.81 5.31 3.88
CA GLU A 414 -8.50 6.70 3.55
C GLU A 414 -8.31 6.90 2.04
N ARG A 415 -7.62 5.97 1.37
CA ARG A 415 -7.46 5.98 -0.08
C ARG A 415 -8.81 5.81 -0.80
N ALA A 416 -9.65 4.89 -0.32
CA ALA A 416 -11.01 4.70 -0.85
C ALA A 416 -11.86 5.97 -0.69
N MET A 417 -11.83 6.60 0.50
CA MET A 417 -12.49 7.89 0.75
C MET A 417 -12.00 8.97 -0.21
N SER A 418 -10.69 9.04 -0.46
CA SER A 418 -10.10 10.03 -1.37
C SER A 418 -10.60 9.88 -2.80
N LEU A 419 -10.69 8.64 -3.29
CA LEU A 419 -11.21 8.34 -4.62
C LEU A 419 -12.68 8.77 -4.74
N ILE A 420 -13.47 8.53 -3.70
CA ILE A 420 -14.89 8.91 -3.70
C ILE A 420 -15.08 10.42 -3.60
N ILE A 421 -14.22 11.12 -2.86
CA ILE A 421 -14.16 12.58 -2.84
C ILE A 421 -13.91 13.10 -4.26
N ILE A 422 -12.92 12.54 -4.97
CA ILE A 422 -12.60 12.93 -6.34
C ILE A 422 -13.81 12.70 -7.27
N ILE A 423 -14.47 11.55 -7.17
CA ILE A 423 -15.69 11.24 -7.95
C ILE A 423 -16.81 12.24 -7.62
N SER A 424 -17.06 12.51 -6.34
CA SER A 424 -18.14 13.41 -5.89
C SER A 424 -17.90 14.85 -6.37
N VAL A 425 -16.67 15.34 -6.23
CA VAL A 425 -16.25 16.65 -6.75
C VAL A 425 -16.41 16.69 -8.26
N GLY A 426 -15.98 15.65 -8.98
CA GLY A 426 -16.13 15.55 -10.43
C GLY A 426 -17.59 15.59 -10.88
N VAL A 427 -18.47 14.87 -10.20
CA VAL A 427 -19.93 14.90 -10.44
C VAL A 427 -20.49 16.30 -10.22
N ILE A 428 -20.15 16.96 -9.11
CA ILE A 428 -20.65 18.31 -8.82
C ILE A 428 -20.12 19.33 -9.84
N LEU A 429 -18.83 19.28 -10.18
CA LEU A 429 -18.21 20.16 -11.17
C LEU A 429 -18.75 19.93 -12.59
N PHE A 430 -19.22 18.73 -12.91
CA PHE A 430 -19.87 18.43 -14.19
C PHE A 430 -21.34 18.88 -14.22
N LEU A 431 -22.04 18.77 -13.09
CA LEU A 431 -23.43 19.21 -12.94
C LEU A 431 -23.59 20.72 -13.06
N VAL A 432 -22.68 21.52 -12.49
CA VAL A 432 -22.78 22.99 -12.49
C VAL A 432 -22.83 23.59 -13.92
N PRO A 433 -21.92 23.22 -14.85
CA PRO A 433 -22.00 23.63 -16.25
C PRO A 433 -23.24 23.13 -16.96
N ILE A 434 -23.70 21.89 -16.71
CA ILE A 434 -24.94 21.39 -17.31
C ILE A 434 -26.12 22.25 -16.88
N LEU A 435 -26.26 22.53 -15.58
CA LEU A 435 -27.32 23.39 -15.07
C LEU A 435 -27.21 24.83 -15.61
N TYR A 436 -25.99 25.35 -15.78
CA TYR A 436 -25.74 26.65 -16.40
C TYR A 436 -26.11 26.67 -17.89
N LEU A 437 -25.75 25.62 -18.65
CA LEU A 437 -26.07 25.47 -20.06
C LEU A 437 -27.57 25.27 -20.27
N MET A 438 -28.25 24.54 -19.38
CA MET A 438 -29.71 24.43 -19.36
C MET A 438 -30.40 25.77 -19.11
N LYS A 439 -29.79 26.66 -18.33
CA LYS A 439 -30.30 28.01 -18.09
C LYS A 439 -30.09 28.93 -19.29
N ASN A 440 -29.01 28.75 -20.05
CA ASN A 440 -28.69 29.62 -21.18
C ASN A 440 -29.50 29.19 -22.41
N ARG A 441 -30.37 30.08 -22.92
CA ARG A 441 -31.45 29.85 -23.90
C ARG A 441 -31.10 29.17 -25.24
N ILE A 442 -29.85 28.81 -25.49
CA ILE A 442 -29.40 28.24 -26.77
C ILE A 442 -29.92 26.81 -26.97
N PHE A 443 -30.29 26.08 -25.90
CA PHE A 443 -30.87 24.73 -25.95
C PHE A 443 -32.42 24.70 -26.00
N GLN A 444 -33.05 25.58 -26.77
CA GLN A 444 -34.52 25.57 -26.96
C GLN A 444 -35.06 24.38 -27.78
N TRP A 445 -34.19 23.57 -28.41
CA TRP A 445 -34.59 22.49 -29.32
C TRP A 445 -34.96 21.17 -28.64
N ILE A 446 -34.66 21.00 -27.36
CA ILE A 446 -35.13 19.87 -26.56
C ILE A 446 -36.13 20.45 -25.58
N ASP A 447 -37.36 19.95 -25.61
CA ASP A 447 -38.45 20.40 -24.73
C ASP A 447 -38.14 20.04 -23.27
N MET A 448 -37.27 20.83 -22.66
CA MET A 448 -36.80 20.69 -21.28
C MET A 448 -37.83 21.18 -20.26
N THR A 449 -39.04 21.55 -20.69
CA THR A 449 -40.15 21.94 -19.82
C THR A 449 -40.58 20.78 -18.90
N GLU A 450 -40.36 19.53 -19.32
CA GLU A 450 -40.54 18.34 -18.49
C GLU A 450 -39.39 18.08 -17.51
N PHE A 451 -38.25 18.76 -17.64
CA PHE A 451 -37.10 18.52 -16.75
C PHE A 451 -37.28 19.23 -15.41
N HIS A 452 -37.81 18.49 -14.44
CA HIS A 452 -38.02 18.98 -13.08
C HIS A 452 -36.67 19.07 -12.33
N GLN A 453 -35.93 20.16 -12.54
CA GLN A 453 -34.65 20.47 -11.90
C GLN A 453 -34.57 20.15 -10.38
N PRO A 454 -35.58 20.46 -9.53
CA PRO A 454 -35.51 20.12 -8.11
C PRO A 454 -35.52 18.61 -7.83
N LYS A 455 -36.24 17.80 -8.64
CA LYS A 455 -36.25 16.33 -8.50
C LYS A 455 -34.86 15.75 -8.70
N PHE A 456 -34.18 16.22 -9.75
CA PHE A 456 -32.85 15.77 -10.11
C PHE A 456 -31.80 16.15 -9.04
N LEU A 457 -31.81 17.40 -8.57
CA LEU A 457 -30.91 17.87 -7.51
C LEU A 457 -31.13 17.12 -6.18
N CYS A 458 -32.39 16.92 -5.78
CA CYS A 458 -32.72 16.15 -4.59
C CYS A 458 -32.29 14.68 -4.71
N GLY A 459 -32.49 14.06 -5.89
CA GLY A 459 -32.07 12.68 -6.16
C GLY A 459 -30.56 12.50 -6.06
N ILE A 460 -29.78 13.40 -6.67
CA ILE A 460 -28.31 13.36 -6.58
C ILE A 460 -27.84 13.64 -5.15
N GLY A 461 -28.44 14.63 -4.48
CA GLY A 461 -28.15 14.94 -3.09
C GLY A 461 -28.37 13.73 -2.18
N LEU A 462 -29.47 13.01 -2.38
CA LEU A 462 -29.79 11.79 -1.65
C LEU A 462 -28.75 10.68 -1.89
N ILE A 463 -28.35 10.45 -3.15
CA ILE A 463 -27.32 9.45 -3.49
C ILE A 463 -26.00 9.78 -2.79
N ILE A 464 -25.56 11.04 -2.86
CA ILE A 464 -24.32 11.49 -2.21
C ILE A 464 -24.42 11.34 -0.69
N ALA A 465 -25.55 11.72 -0.08
CA ALA A 465 -25.77 11.57 1.36
C ALA A 465 -25.72 10.10 1.80
N ILE A 466 -26.36 9.18 1.05
CA ILE A 466 -26.30 7.73 1.33
C ILE A 466 -24.86 7.21 1.23
N LEU A 467 -24.11 7.63 0.21
CA LEU A 467 -22.70 7.27 0.07
C LEU A 467 -21.87 7.78 1.25
N CYS A 468 -22.03 9.06 1.64
CA CYS A 468 -21.36 9.63 2.81
C CYS A 468 -21.69 8.88 4.11
N ILE A 469 -22.95 8.46 4.30
CA ILE A 469 -23.38 7.67 5.47
C ILE A 469 -22.73 6.29 5.47
N GLY A 470 -22.83 5.55 4.36
CA GLY A 470 -22.28 4.20 4.26
C GLY A 470 -20.77 4.18 4.48
N LEU A 471 -20.05 5.15 3.90
CA LEU A 471 -18.61 5.27 4.07
C LEU A 471 -18.21 5.77 5.45
N GLY A 472 -18.95 6.75 5.98
CA GLY A 472 -18.75 7.22 7.35
C GLY A 472 -18.91 6.07 8.35
N ALA A 473 -19.92 5.21 8.17
CA ALA A 473 -20.12 4.03 9.00
C ALA A 473 -18.95 3.03 8.90
N VAL A 474 -18.47 2.72 7.68
CA VAL A 474 -17.30 1.85 7.47
C VAL A 474 -16.06 2.45 8.13
N TYR A 475 -15.80 3.74 7.94
CA TYR A 475 -14.66 4.44 8.53
C TYR A 475 -14.73 4.45 10.07
N LEU A 476 -15.90 4.75 10.65
CA LEU A 476 -16.10 4.77 12.10
C LEU A 476 -15.90 3.38 12.72
N SER A 477 -16.37 2.34 12.04
CA SER A 477 -16.16 0.95 12.49
C SER A 477 -14.68 0.58 12.53
N GLU A 478 -13.87 1.06 11.59
CA GLU A 478 -12.42 0.77 11.53
C GLU A 478 -11.59 1.65 12.47
N VAL A 479 -12.02 2.89 12.75
CA VAL A 479 -11.25 3.85 13.57
C VAL A 479 -11.59 3.77 15.07
N ASP A 480 -12.87 3.72 15.44
CA ASP A 480 -13.33 3.81 16.84
C ASP A 480 -13.94 2.49 17.36
N GLY A 481 -13.97 1.43 16.55
CA GLY A 481 -14.38 0.10 17.02
C GLY A 481 -13.49 -0.42 18.17
N ASN A 482 -13.95 -1.44 18.89
CA ASN A 482 -13.17 -2.08 19.98
C ASN A 482 -11.81 -2.65 19.51
N ASN A 483 -11.66 -2.89 18.20
CA ASN A 483 -10.41 -3.30 17.54
C ASN A 483 -9.88 -2.18 16.61
N GLY A 484 -10.27 -0.94 16.91
CA GLY A 484 -10.02 0.23 16.11
C GLY A 484 -8.68 0.88 16.46
N LEU A 485 -8.33 1.86 15.65
CA LEU A 485 -7.05 2.56 15.70
C LEU A 485 -6.76 3.19 17.08
N ARG A 486 -7.81 3.64 17.79
CA ARG A 486 -7.70 4.28 19.11
C ARG A 486 -7.11 3.35 20.18
N GLU A 487 -7.62 2.12 20.28
CA GLU A 487 -7.16 1.15 21.29
C GLU A 487 -5.72 0.73 21.00
N HIS A 488 -5.40 0.44 19.74
CA HIS A 488 -4.05 0.08 19.33
C HIS A 488 -3.04 1.23 19.55
N ASN A 489 -3.44 2.48 19.31
CA ASN A 489 -2.61 3.66 19.56
C ASN A 489 -2.28 3.82 21.06
N ALA A 490 -3.23 3.52 21.95
CA ALA A 490 -2.99 3.53 23.39
C ALA A 490 -1.98 2.45 23.81
N GLN A 491 -2.12 1.24 23.28
CA GLN A 491 -1.16 0.15 23.50
C GLN A 491 0.24 0.50 22.99
N PHE A 492 0.34 1.19 21.86
CA PHE A 492 1.63 1.61 21.33
C PHE A 492 2.34 2.67 22.09
N SER A 493 1.60 3.70 22.46
CA SER A 493 2.14 4.79 23.25
C SER A 493 2.75 4.18 24.52
N LYS A 494 2.08 3.18 25.12
CA LYS A 494 2.63 2.40 26.24
C LYS A 494 3.92 1.64 25.89
N TYR A 495 4.00 0.93 24.76
CA TYR A 495 5.23 0.20 24.38
C TYR A 495 6.40 1.14 24.02
N LEU A 496 6.12 2.27 23.39
CA LEU A 496 7.11 3.31 23.06
C LEU A 496 7.62 4.00 24.33
N GLU A 497 6.74 4.40 25.25
CA GLU A 497 7.08 5.02 26.53
C GLU A 497 7.97 4.11 27.39
N LYS A 498 7.75 2.78 27.31
CA LYS A 498 8.55 1.78 28.03
C LYS A 498 9.81 1.35 27.28
N ASN A 499 10.12 1.97 26.13
CA ASN A 499 11.27 1.65 25.28
C ASN A 499 11.38 0.14 25.01
N CYS A 500 10.29 -0.47 24.54
CA CYS A 500 10.25 -1.91 24.27
C CYS A 500 11.12 -2.34 23.08
N PHE A 501 11.41 -1.42 22.17
CA PHE A 501 12.18 -1.66 20.94
C PHE A 501 13.56 -1.02 21.11
N PRO A 502 14.63 -1.81 21.32
CA PRO A 502 15.98 -1.26 21.43
C PRO A 502 16.51 -0.75 20.09
N ASP A 503 16.05 -1.32 18.97
CA ASP A 503 16.46 -0.90 17.63
C ASP A 503 15.74 0.36 17.16
N ASP A 504 16.53 1.34 16.69
CA ASP A 504 16.00 2.60 16.14
C ASP A 504 15.02 2.38 14.98
N GLY A 505 15.29 1.39 14.13
CA GLY A 505 14.45 1.08 12.97
C GLY A 505 13.05 0.64 13.36
N LEU A 506 12.96 -0.28 14.32
CA LEU A 506 11.71 -0.74 14.90
C LEU A 506 11.01 0.38 15.68
N LYS A 507 11.76 1.15 16.47
CA LYS A 507 11.22 2.29 17.21
C LYS A 507 10.63 3.34 16.25
N LEU A 508 11.30 3.62 15.14
CA LEU A 508 10.81 4.52 14.10
C LEU A 508 9.54 3.99 13.45
N ALA A 509 9.52 2.72 13.04
CA ALA A 509 8.33 2.08 12.44
C ALA A 509 7.12 2.16 13.38
N VAL A 510 7.30 1.81 14.64
CA VAL A 510 6.24 1.87 15.66
C VAL A 510 5.79 3.31 15.91
N SER A 511 6.73 4.24 16.08
CA SER A 511 6.44 5.66 16.31
C SER A 511 5.64 6.25 15.15
N GLN A 512 6.01 5.91 13.92
CA GLN A 512 5.35 6.42 12.73
C GLN A 512 3.94 5.85 12.53
N VAL A 513 3.72 4.56 12.82
CA VAL A 513 2.36 3.99 12.83
C VAL A 513 1.50 4.64 13.92
N ASN A 514 2.07 4.88 15.11
CA ASN A 514 1.40 5.57 16.22
C ASN A 514 1.08 7.03 15.87
N GLU A 515 2.01 7.75 15.25
CA GLU A 515 1.80 9.14 14.84
C GLU A 515 0.78 9.25 13.70
N PHE A 516 0.81 8.34 12.73
CA PHE A 516 -0.22 8.22 11.70
C PHE A 516 -1.58 7.98 12.33
N ALA A 517 -1.68 7.00 13.23
CA ALA A 517 -2.90 6.69 13.95
C ALA A 517 -3.46 7.90 14.69
N LYS A 518 -2.59 8.59 15.45
CA LYS A 518 -2.93 9.79 16.21
C LYS A 518 -3.41 10.93 15.29
N ASN A 519 -2.68 11.21 14.22
CA ASN A 519 -2.99 12.29 13.29
C ASN A 519 -4.28 12.01 12.51
N THR A 520 -4.48 10.79 12.03
CA THR A 520 -5.72 10.38 11.36
C THR A 520 -6.91 10.47 12.32
N TYR A 521 -6.75 10.06 13.58
CA TYR A 521 -7.80 10.20 14.59
C TYR A 521 -8.11 11.67 14.90
N PHE A 522 -7.13 12.54 15.14
CA PHE A 522 -7.43 13.92 15.51
C PHE A 522 -7.91 14.79 14.34
N ASN A 523 -7.37 14.60 13.14
CA ASN A 523 -7.64 15.48 12.01
C ASN A 523 -8.77 14.98 11.10
N THR A 524 -8.85 13.67 10.85
CA THR A 524 -9.78 13.10 9.87
C THR A 524 -11.10 12.68 10.50
N TYR A 525 -11.07 12.11 11.72
CA TYR A 525 -12.25 11.58 12.41
C TYR A 525 -13.37 12.61 12.56
N SER A 526 -13.06 13.79 13.11
CA SER A 526 -14.04 14.85 13.36
C SER A 526 -14.72 15.31 12.06
N LEU A 527 -13.98 15.38 10.96
CA LEU A 527 -14.50 15.79 9.66
C LEU A 527 -15.37 14.70 9.02
N VAL A 528 -14.99 13.43 9.12
CA VAL A 528 -15.81 12.31 8.63
C VAL A 528 -17.11 12.21 9.43
N ILE A 529 -17.05 12.39 10.75
CA ILE A 529 -18.24 12.46 11.61
C ILE A 529 -19.15 13.62 11.23
N ALA A 530 -18.58 14.81 11.00
CA ALA A 530 -19.34 15.95 10.56
C ALA A 530 -20.06 15.67 9.24
N ALA A 531 -19.37 15.10 8.24
CA ALA A 531 -19.98 14.70 6.97
C ALA A 531 -21.09 13.66 7.14
N PHE A 532 -20.88 12.68 8.03
CA PHE A 532 -21.87 11.65 8.36
C PHE A 532 -23.15 12.26 8.94
N TYR A 533 -23.04 13.08 9.99
CA TYR A 533 -24.22 13.70 10.62
C TYR A 533 -24.89 14.76 9.72
N VAL A 534 -24.11 15.55 8.97
CA VAL A 534 -24.66 16.49 7.97
C VAL A 534 -25.49 15.74 6.93
N SER A 535 -25.04 14.57 6.50
CA SER A 535 -25.78 13.73 5.55
C SER A 535 -27.08 13.18 6.13
N ILE A 536 -27.08 12.75 7.40
CA ILE A 536 -28.30 12.31 8.10
C ILE A 536 -29.29 13.47 8.24
N ILE A 537 -28.83 14.64 8.71
CA ILE A 537 -29.66 15.84 8.87
C ILE A 537 -30.27 16.24 7.53
N PHE A 538 -29.48 16.23 6.46
CA PHE A 538 -29.95 16.50 5.10
C PHE A 538 -31.09 15.55 4.70
N ILE A 539 -30.93 14.23 4.88
CA ILE A 539 -31.97 13.24 4.54
C ILE A 539 -33.25 13.49 5.36
N VAL A 540 -33.12 13.73 6.67
CA VAL A 540 -34.28 13.98 7.54
C VAL A 540 -35.02 15.25 7.11
N LEU A 541 -34.30 16.35 6.86
CA LEU A 541 -34.90 17.60 6.38
C LEU A 541 -35.54 17.43 5.00
N LEU A 542 -34.89 16.69 4.09
CA LEU A 542 -35.43 16.39 2.78
C LEU A 542 -36.76 15.62 2.88
N ILE A 543 -36.83 14.59 3.73
CA ILE A 543 -38.06 13.82 3.97
C ILE A 543 -39.16 14.74 4.53
N ILE A 544 -38.85 15.56 5.54
CA ILE A 544 -39.82 16.49 6.14
C ILE A 544 -40.38 17.44 5.08
N PHE A 545 -39.53 18.03 4.24
CA PHE A 545 -39.97 18.97 3.22
C PHE A 545 -40.76 18.30 2.09
N VAL A 546 -40.35 17.10 1.64
CA VAL A 546 -41.10 16.34 0.63
C VAL A 546 -42.48 15.94 1.15
N VAL A 547 -42.56 15.46 2.40
CA VAL A 547 -43.84 15.11 3.03
C VAL A 547 -44.72 16.34 3.19
N TYR A 548 -44.16 17.46 3.66
CA TYR A 548 -44.89 18.71 3.77
C TYR A 548 -45.41 19.18 2.40
N GLN A 549 -44.57 19.18 1.36
CA GLN A 549 -44.93 19.61 0.01
C GLN A 549 -46.03 18.71 -0.55
N TYR A 550 -45.94 17.39 -0.36
CA TYR A 550 -46.97 16.44 -0.73
C TYR A 550 -48.33 16.77 -0.08
N PHE A 551 -48.36 17.03 1.23
CA PHE A 551 -49.61 17.37 1.93
C PHE A 551 -50.16 18.76 1.57
N ALA A 552 -49.29 19.74 1.34
CA ALA A 552 -49.70 21.11 1.03
C ALA A 552 -50.18 21.27 -0.43
N HIS A 553 -49.55 20.57 -1.37
CA HIS A 553 -49.73 20.79 -2.81
C HIS A 553 -50.40 19.63 -3.55
N LYS A 554 -50.49 18.45 -2.92
CA LYS A 554 -50.85 17.19 -3.60
C LYS A 554 -49.96 16.83 -4.79
N SER A 555 -48.84 17.56 -4.94
CA SER A 555 -47.78 17.37 -5.91
C SER A 555 -46.48 17.20 -5.13
N LEU A 556 -45.62 16.29 -5.58
CA LEU A 556 -44.33 16.05 -4.91
C LEU A 556 -43.31 17.15 -5.21
N PHE A 557 -43.42 17.80 -6.37
CA PHE A 557 -42.48 18.84 -6.81
C PHE A 557 -43.15 19.74 -7.84
N ASP A 558 -43.52 20.96 -7.42
CA ASP A 558 -43.92 22.02 -8.35
C ASP A 558 -42.69 22.87 -8.69
N ASN A 559 -42.51 23.21 -9.97
CA ASN A 559 -41.39 24.04 -10.39
C ASN A 559 -41.66 25.51 -10.00
N PRO A 560 -40.84 26.13 -9.12
CA PRO A 560 -41.08 27.50 -8.67
C PRO A 560 -40.88 28.53 -9.79
N TRP A 561 -40.21 28.13 -10.88
CA TRP A 561 -39.88 28.98 -12.01
C TRP A 561 -40.88 28.94 -13.13
N THR A 562 -41.87 28.04 -13.12
CA THR A 562 -42.97 28.11 -14.07
C THR A 562 -43.81 29.32 -13.70
N PRO A 563 -43.72 30.47 -14.43
CA PRO A 563 -44.69 31.51 -14.21
C PRO A 563 -46.05 30.88 -14.52
N ARG A 564 -47.05 31.05 -13.66
CA ARG A 564 -48.43 30.62 -13.97
C ARG A 564 -48.93 31.45 -15.16
N GLN A 565 -48.52 31.09 -16.36
CA GLN A 565 -48.92 31.75 -17.60
C GLN A 565 -50.43 31.61 -17.85
N GLN A 566 -51.11 30.70 -17.14
CA GLN A 566 -52.57 30.62 -17.12
C GLN A 566 -53.27 31.90 -16.63
N GLU A 567 -52.61 32.79 -15.85
CA GLU A 567 -53.22 34.08 -15.48
C GLU A 567 -53.04 35.18 -16.54
N TYR A 568 -52.11 35.04 -17.49
CA TYR A 568 -51.90 36.03 -18.55
C TYR A 568 -52.68 35.73 -19.84
N SER A 569 -53.07 34.46 -20.08
CA SER A 569 -53.92 34.09 -21.22
C SER A 569 -55.41 34.36 -21.00
N GLU A 570 -55.83 34.80 -19.81
CA GLU A 570 -57.19 35.27 -19.55
C GLU A 570 -57.30 36.81 -19.51
N PHE A 571 -56.18 37.53 -19.69
CA PHE A 571 -56.13 39.00 -19.73
C PHE A 571 -55.92 39.60 -21.14
N HIS A 572 -55.75 38.74 -22.14
CA HIS A 572 -55.80 39.04 -23.57
C HIS A 572 -56.80 38.11 -24.22
#